data_AF-A0A9R1F959-F1
#
_entry.id   AF-A0A9R1F959-F1
#
_cell.length_a   1.000
_cell.length_b   1.000
_cell.length_c   1.000
_cell.angle_alpha   90.00
_cell.angle_beta   90.00
_cell.angle_gamma   90.00
#
_symmetry.space_group_name_H-M   'P 1'
#
loop_
_entity.id
_entity.type
_entity.pdbx_description
1 polymer ?
#
loop_
_entity_poly.entity_id
_entity_poly.type
_entity_poly.pdbx_seq_one_letter_code
_entity_poly.pdbx_strand_id
1 'polypeptide(L)'
;MVTRLMFVIDPMYSKRSQPLTTQQRDEIIAWKLHDALLICLNEYYAGWPVRKDGWKVTFPALADSIFSRNETGACVIHIALHFDGKKLKMPLTKHTISKVKWETLYECMKLQGNFSPHARDALWRLLAPSDNISEED
;
A
#
# COMPACT_ATOMS: atom_id res chain seq x y z
N MET A 1 8.16 13.85 22.19
CA MET A 1 6.70 13.65 22.36
C MET A 1 6.25 12.70 21.25
N VAL A 2 5.60 11.58 21.56
CA VAL A 2 5.17 10.61 20.55
C VAL A 2 3.89 11.12 19.88
N THR A 3 3.92 11.32 18.57
CA THR A 3 2.75 11.71 17.79
C THR A 3 1.82 10.51 17.62
N ARG A 4 0.57 10.64 18.05
CA ARG A 4 -0.49 9.63 17.89
C ARG A 4 -1.33 9.95 16.66
N LEU A 5 -0.97 9.35 15.53
CA LEU A 5 -1.57 9.67 14.23
C LEU A 5 -1.86 8.38 13.46
N MET A 6 -3.06 8.27 12.94
CA MET A 6 -3.48 7.25 11.99
C MET A 6 -3.48 7.84 10.59
N PHE A 7 -2.77 7.19 9.67
CA PHE A 7 -2.82 7.51 8.25
C PHE A 7 -3.81 6.60 7.57
N VAL A 8 -4.87 7.17 7.01
CA VAL A 8 -5.84 6.46 6.16
C VAL A 8 -5.52 6.81 4.72
N ILE A 9 -4.89 5.85 4.03
CA ILE A 9 -4.40 6.04 2.67
C ILE A 9 -5.31 5.29 1.72
N ASP A 10 -6.03 6.05 0.89
CA ASP A 10 -6.80 5.51 -0.23
C ASP A 10 -6.15 5.99 -1.55
N PRO A 11 -5.73 5.09 -2.45
CA PRO A 11 -5.15 5.48 -3.73
C PRO A 11 -6.12 6.24 -4.65
N MET A 12 -7.42 6.25 -4.36
CA MET A 12 -8.41 7.09 -5.03
C MET A 12 -8.41 8.53 -4.54
N TYR A 13 -7.75 8.83 -3.42
CA TYR A 13 -7.55 10.20 -2.94
C TYR A 13 -6.41 10.84 -3.73
N SER A 14 -6.75 11.37 -4.91
CA SER A 14 -5.79 12.14 -5.69
C SER A 14 -5.83 13.61 -5.27
N LYS A 15 -4.70 14.30 -5.41
CA LYS A 15 -4.63 15.76 -5.17
C LYS A 15 -5.60 16.55 -6.06
N ARG A 16 -6.02 15.97 -7.18
CA ARG A 16 -6.93 16.56 -8.17
C ARG A 16 -8.39 16.12 -7.96
N SER A 17 -8.63 15.15 -7.08
CA SER A 17 -9.94 14.55 -6.84
C SER A 17 -10.49 15.07 -5.51
N GLN A 18 -10.98 16.30 -5.49
CA GLN A 18 -11.80 16.80 -4.38
C GLN A 18 -13.21 17.11 -4.89
N PRO A 19 -14.26 16.80 -4.12
CA PRO A 19 -14.25 16.30 -2.73
C PRO A 19 -13.99 14.79 -2.58
N LEU A 20 -13.43 14.40 -1.42
CA LEU A 20 -13.23 13.00 -1.03
C LEU A 20 -14.54 12.39 -0.51
N THR A 21 -15.36 11.84 -1.39
CA THR A 21 -16.72 11.39 -1.07
C THR A 21 -16.79 10.25 -0.05
N THR A 22 -15.71 9.49 0.15
CA THR A 22 -15.66 8.36 1.09
C THR A 22 -14.96 8.67 2.41
N GLN A 23 -14.44 9.88 2.59
CA GLN A 23 -13.61 10.23 3.77
C GLN A 23 -14.29 9.94 5.10
N GLN A 24 -15.57 10.31 5.26
CA GLN A 24 -16.32 10.06 6.50
C GLN A 24 -16.45 8.56 6.81
N ARG A 25 -16.72 7.75 5.77
CA ARG A 25 -16.81 6.29 5.91
C ARG A 25 -15.46 5.72 6.32
N ASP A 26 -14.40 6.17 5.66
CA ASP A 26 -13.05 5.66 5.89
C ASP A 26 -12.52 6.09 7.27
N GLU A 27 -12.94 7.25 7.79
CA GLU A 27 -12.71 7.67 9.18
C GLU A 27 -13.37 6.74 10.20
N ILE A 28 -14.65 6.41 10.00
CA ILE A 28 -15.38 5.49 10.89
C ILE A 28 -14.71 4.11 10.92
N ILE A 29 -14.27 3.62 9.75
CA ILE A 29 -13.56 2.34 9.65
C ILE A 29 -12.24 2.40 10.42
N ALA A 30 -11.46 3.48 10.24
CA ALA A 30 -10.19 3.65 10.93
C ALA A 30 -10.35 3.61 12.46
N TRP A 31 -11.35 4.32 13.00
CA TRP A 31 -11.61 4.31 14.44
C TRP A 31 -12.09 2.95 14.95
N LYS A 32 -12.93 2.24 14.20
CA LYS A 32 -13.35 0.87 14.57
C LYS A 32 -12.17 -0.09 14.62
N LEU A 33 -11.28 -0.05 13.63
CA LEU A 33 -10.08 -0.87 13.59
C LEU A 33 -9.11 -0.51 14.72
N HIS A 34 -8.96 0.79 15.00
CA HIS A 34 -8.12 1.26 16.10
C HIS A 34 -8.62 0.76 17.46
N ASP A 35 -9.92 0.88 17.71
CA ASP A 35 -10.55 0.40 18.94
C ASP A 35 -10.38 -1.11 19.12
N ALA A 36 -10.63 -1.89 18.07
CA ALA A 36 -10.42 -3.33 18.09
C ALA A 36 -8.95 -3.68 18.37
N LEU A 37 -8.00 -2.98 17.74
CA LEU A 37 -6.57 -3.20 17.99
C LEU A 37 -6.20 -2.93 19.45
N LEU A 38 -6.71 -1.87 20.06
CA LEU A 38 -6.42 -1.57 21.46
C LEU A 38 -6.99 -2.62 22.41
N ILE A 39 -8.17 -3.17 22.11
CA ILE A 39 -8.75 -4.30 22.86
C ILE A 39 -7.83 -5.53 22.74
N CYS A 40 -7.45 -5.90 21.52
CA CYS A 40 -6.54 -7.02 21.28
C CYS A 40 -5.20 -6.85 22.02
N LEU A 41 -4.62 -5.65 22.03
CA LEU A 41 -3.38 -5.36 22.76
C LEU A 41 -3.58 -5.48 24.27
N ASN A 42 -4.69 -4.98 24.80
CA ASN A 42 -4.99 -5.09 26.22
C ASN A 42 -5.14 -6.55 26.66
N GLU A 43 -5.87 -7.35 25.89
CA GLU A 43 -6.07 -8.79 26.17
C GLU A 43 -4.77 -9.58 26.01
N TYR A 44 -4.07 -9.43 24.89
CA TYR A 44 -2.85 -10.18 24.58
C TYR A 44 -1.72 -9.90 25.58
N TYR A 45 -1.57 -8.66 26.02
CA TYR A 45 -0.57 -8.24 26.99
C TYR A 45 -1.10 -8.17 28.43
N ALA A 46 -2.20 -8.88 28.74
CA ALA A 46 -2.74 -9.03 30.09
C ALA A 46 -2.92 -7.71 30.88
N GLY A 47 -3.66 -6.78 30.28
CA GLY A 47 -4.01 -5.50 30.91
C GLY A 47 -3.09 -4.34 30.54
N TRP A 48 -2.31 -4.44 29.46
CA TRP A 48 -1.44 -3.35 29.01
C TRP A 48 -2.24 -2.03 28.87
N PRO A 49 -1.74 -0.92 29.43
CA PRO A 49 -2.45 0.35 29.43
C PRO A 49 -2.52 0.92 28.01
N VAL A 50 -3.71 0.89 27.42
CA VAL A 50 -4.03 1.49 26.13
C VAL A 50 -4.70 2.85 26.33
N ARG A 51 -4.34 3.85 25.52
CA ARG A 51 -4.92 5.20 25.59
C ARG A 51 -5.49 5.58 24.23
N LYS A 52 -6.80 5.80 24.18
CA LYS A 52 -7.53 6.29 22.99
C LYS A 52 -7.35 7.79 22.77
N ASP A 53 -7.06 8.54 23.83
CA ASP A 53 -7.00 10.00 23.75
C ASP A 53 -5.79 10.50 22.96
N GLY A 54 -6.01 11.60 22.23
CA GLY A 54 -4.97 12.32 21.51
C GLY A 54 -4.56 11.68 20.18
N TRP A 55 -5.19 10.58 19.77
CA TRP A 55 -5.07 10.06 18.40
C TRP A 55 -5.78 10.99 17.42
N LYS A 56 -5.17 11.19 16.26
CA LYS A 56 -5.76 11.94 15.14
C LYS A 56 -5.79 11.06 13.90
N VAL A 57 -6.70 11.33 12.98
CA VAL A 57 -6.75 10.70 11.66
C VAL A 57 -6.32 11.71 10.60
N THR A 58 -5.57 11.27 9.59
CA THR A 58 -5.24 12.07 8.42
C THR A 58 -5.40 11.26 7.14
N PHE A 59 -5.75 11.95 6.06
CA PHE A 59 -6.07 11.39 4.75
C PHE A 59 -5.13 11.97 3.69
N PRO A 60 -3.87 11.49 3.61
CA PRO A 60 -2.91 12.05 2.67
C PRO A 60 -3.28 11.69 1.23
N ALA A 61 -3.38 12.70 0.37
CA ALA A 61 -3.51 12.50 -1.07
C ALA A 61 -2.14 12.21 -1.69
N LEU A 62 -1.75 10.93 -1.72
CA LEU A 62 -0.44 10.47 -2.17
C LEU A 62 -0.36 10.26 -3.69
N ALA A 63 -1.51 10.20 -4.37
CA ALA A 63 -1.59 9.98 -5.81
C ALA A 63 -1.56 11.30 -6.59
N ASP A 64 -0.60 11.41 -7.52
CA ASP A 64 -0.60 12.50 -8.52
C ASP A 64 -1.49 12.17 -9.73
N SER A 65 -1.77 10.88 -9.94
CA SER A 65 -2.64 10.35 -11.01
C SER A 65 -4.02 9.95 -10.48
N ILE A 66 -5.02 9.95 -11.35
CA ILE A 66 -6.34 9.37 -11.05
C ILE A 66 -6.30 7.87 -11.38
N PHE A 67 -6.64 7.03 -10.41
CA PHE A 67 -6.70 5.58 -10.55
C PHE A 67 -8.14 5.09 -10.59
N SER A 68 -8.38 4.04 -11.38
CA SER A 68 -9.63 3.31 -11.43
C SER A 68 -9.68 2.27 -10.30
N ARG A 69 -10.88 1.78 -9.99
CA ARG A 69 -11.10 0.70 -9.01
C ARG A 69 -10.29 -0.57 -9.30
N ASN A 70 -10.01 -0.87 -10.57
CA ASN A 70 -9.26 -2.07 -10.96
C ASN A 70 -7.74 -1.93 -10.75
N GLU A 71 -7.26 -0.71 -10.47
CA GLU A 71 -5.84 -0.44 -10.26
C GLU A 71 -5.49 -0.34 -8.78
N THR A 72 -6.49 -0.18 -7.89
CA THR A 72 -6.28 0.12 -6.47
C THR A 72 -5.47 -0.95 -5.74
N GLY A 73 -5.63 -2.23 -6.09
CA GLY A 73 -4.86 -3.32 -5.47
C GLY A 73 -3.35 -3.14 -5.65
N ALA A 74 -2.90 -2.86 -6.87
CA ALA A 74 -1.50 -2.61 -7.14
C ALA A 74 -1.02 -1.28 -6.55
N CYS A 75 -1.90 -0.27 -6.46
CA CYS A 75 -1.59 0.96 -5.74
C CYS A 75 -1.34 0.73 -4.24
N VAL A 76 -2.18 -0.10 -3.59
CA VAL A 76 -2.02 -0.41 -2.15
C VAL A 76 -0.71 -1.15 -1.90
N ILE A 77 -0.32 -2.08 -2.78
CA ILE A 77 0.99 -2.76 -2.69
C ILE A 77 2.14 -1.74 -2.80
N HIS A 78 2.10 -0.87 -3.82
CA HIS A 78 3.10 0.20 -3.98
C HIS A 78 3.20 1.10 -2.74
N ILE A 79 2.04 1.49 -2.19
CA ILE A 79 1.97 2.30 -0.97
C ILE A 79 2.61 1.56 0.20
N ALA A 80 2.26 0.29 0.42
CA ALA A 80 2.80 -0.51 1.52
C ALA A 80 4.33 -0.66 1.45
N LEU A 81 4.88 -0.79 0.24
CA LEU A 81 6.33 -0.91 0.02
C LEU A 81 7.09 0.41 0.20
N HIS A 82 6.46 1.54 -0.13
CA HIS A 82 7.17 2.82 -0.27
C HIS A 82 6.74 3.92 0.70
N PHE A 83 5.70 3.71 1.51
CA PHE A 83 5.26 4.69 2.50
C PHE A 83 6.14 4.65 3.76
N ASP A 84 6.74 5.79 4.10
CA ASP A 84 7.66 5.92 5.25
C ASP A 84 6.99 6.41 6.54
N GLY A 85 5.66 6.50 6.56
CA GLY A 85 4.91 7.12 7.65
C GLY A 85 4.69 8.62 7.49
N LYS A 86 5.16 9.24 6.40
CA LYS A 86 4.89 10.64 6.05
C LYS A 86 4.61 10.84 4.57
N LYS A 87 5.38 10.19 3.70
CA LYS A 87 5.30 10.31 2.23
C LYS A 87 5.66 8.99 1.56
N LEU A 88 5.42 8.92 0.26
CA LEU A 88 5.97 7.86 -0.57
C LEU A 88 7.42 8.18 -0.92
N LYS A 89 8.32 7.22 -0.72
CA LYS A 89 9.71 7.28 -1.21
C LYS A 89 9.77 7.27 -2.74
N MET A 90 8.81 6.59 -3.38
CA MET A 90 8.64 6.54 -4.83
C MET A 90 7.23 7.02 -5.22
N PRO A 91 7.08 7.99 -6.14
CA PRO A 91 5.78 8.51 -6.55
C PRO A 91 4.81 7.44 -7.04
N LEU A 92 3.52 7.62 -6.76
CA LEU A 92 2.46 6.73 -7.22
C LEU A 92 1.98 7.15 -8.62
N THR A 93 2.46 6.48 -9.66
CA THR A 93 2.16 6.79 -11.07
C THR A 93 1.67 5.56 -11.82
N LYS A 94 0.98 5.72 -12.96
CA LYS A 94 0.56 4.58 -13.80
C LYS A 94 1.72 3.64 -14.15
N HIS A 95 2.90 4.20 -14.44
CA HIS A 95 4.09 3.43 -14.77
C HIS A 95 4.57 2.59 -13.58
N THR A 96 4.71 3.19 -12.39
CA THR A 96 5.16 2.47 -11.20
C THR A 96 4.18 1.38 -10.79
N ILE A 97 2.87 1.61 -10.94
CA ILE A 97 1.85 0.58 -10.71
C ILE A 97 1.98 -0.60 -11.68
N SER A 98 2.22 -0.34 -12.97
CA SER A 98 2.45 -1.40 -13.95
C SER A 98 3.67 -2.25 -13.59
N LYS A 99 4.77 -1.61 -13.15
CA LYS A 99 5.96 -2.30 -12.68
C LYS A 99 5.67 -3.17 -11.45
N VAL A 100 5.00 -2.61 -10.45
CA VAL A 100 4.61 -3.32 -9.21
C VAL A 100 3.75 -4.55 -9.51
N LYS A 101 2.86 -4.50 -10.51
CA LYS A 101 2.08 -5.68 -10.92
C LYS A 101 2.98 -6.83 -11.37
N TRP A 102 3.96 -6.55 -12.22
CA TRP A 102 4.88 -7.56 -12.72
C TRP A 102 5.83 -8.06 -11.64
N GLU A 103 6.41 -7.16 -10.85
CA GLU A 103 7.25 -7.51 -9.70
C GLU A 103 6.48 -8.39 -8.70
N THR A 104 5.25 -8.00 -8.35
CA THR A 104 4.42 -8.78 -7.42
C THR A 104 4.10 -10.16 -7.99
N LEU A 105 3.74 -10.27 -9.27
CA LEU A 105 3.50 -11.56 -9.92
C LEU A 105 4.76 -12.43 -9.88
N TYR A 106 5.92 -11.86 -10.18
CA TYR A 106 7.20 -12.57 -10.13
C TYR A 106 7.53 -13.04 -8.71
N GLU A 107 7.34 -12.21 -7.69
CA GLU A 107 7.51 -12.60 -6.29
C GLU A 107 6.55 -13.72 -5.89
N CYS A 108 5.27 -13.61 -6.28
CA CYS A 108 4.28 -14.66 -6.06
C CYS A 108 4.73 -15.99 -6.65
N MET A 109 5.25 -16.02 -7.88
CA MET A 109 5.73 -17.25 -8.52
C MET A 109 6.94 -17.88 -7.82
N LYS A 110 7.72 -17.10 -7.06
CA LYS A 110 8.88 -17.59 -6.29
C LYS A 110 8.52 -18.11 -4.89
N LEU A 111 7.27 -17.97 -4.45
CA LEU A 111 6.85 -18.45 -3.13
C LEU A 111 7.07 -19.97 -3.00
N GLN A 112 7.41 -20.40 -1.80
CA GLN A 112 7.65 -21.82 -1.50
C GLN A 112 6.41 -22.65 -1.85
N GLY A 113 6.62 -23.78 -2.53
CA GLY A 113 5.56 -24.66 -3.01
C GLY A 113 5.14 -24.40 -4.45
N ASN A 114 5.59 -23.31 -5.06
CA ASN A 114 5.45 -23.11 -6.50
C ASN A 114 6.54 -23.85 -7.27
N PHE A 115 6.13 -24.54 -8.32
CA PHE A 115 7.02 -25.25 -9.24
C PHE A 115 6.95 -24.58 -10.61
N SER A 116 8.11 -24.28 -11.18
CA SER A 116 8.24 -23.78 -12.54
C SER A 116 9.26 -24.64 -13.29
N PRO A 117 8.99 -25.02 -14.55
CA PRO A 117 9.98 -25.67 -15.41
C PRO A 117 11.07 -24.70 -15.86
N HIS A 118 10.95 -23.40 -15.57
CA HIS A 118 11.90 -22.36 -15.99
C HIS A 118 12.76 -21.88 -14.82
N ALA A 119 14.04 -21.66 -15.09
CA ALA A 119 14.96 -21.04 -14.14
C ALA A 119 14.49 -19.62 -13.76
N ARG A 120 14.82 -19.18 -12.54
CA ARG A 120 14.33 -17.90 -11.96
C ARG A 120 14.63 -16.68 -12.84
N ASP A 121 15.77 -16.64 -13.50
CA ASP A 121 16.19 -15.50 -14.33
C ASP A 121 15.46 -15.50 -15.68
N ALA A 122 15.18 -16.69 -16.23
CA ALA A 122 14.37 -16.83 -17.43
C ALA A 122 12.92 -16.41 -17.20
N LEU A 123 12.41 -16.63 -15.98
CA LEU A 123 11.05 -16.25 -15.61
C LEU A 123 10.85 -14.73 -15.57
N TRP A 124 11.80 -13.96 -15.05
CA TRP A 124 11.68 -12.49 -15.07
C TRP A 124 11.68 -11.95 -16.51
N ARG A 125 12.57 -12.48 -17.37
CA ARG A 125 12.66 -12.08 -18.78
C ARG A 125 11.36 -12.32 -19.55
N LEU A 126 10.61 -13.36 -19.20
CA LEU A 126 9.29 -13.65 -19.78
C LEU A 126 8.22 -12.64 -19.33
N LEU A 127 8.30 -12.17 -18.09
CA LEU A 127 7.27 -11.33 -17.46
C LEU A 127 7.47 -9.83 -17.73
N ALA A 128 8.72 -9.37 -17.83
CA ALA A 128 9.07 -7.97 -18.03
C ALA A 128 9.97 -7.77 -19.26
N PRO A 129 9.51 -8.11 -20.48
CA PRO A 129 10.34 -8.04 -21.68
C PRO A 129 10.79 -6.61 -22.04
N SER A 130 10.05 -5.59 -21.63
CA SER A 130 10.38 -4.17 -21.88
C SER A 130 11.58 -3.67 -21.07
N ASP A 131 11.92 -4.31 -19.95
CA ASP A 131 13.04 -3.91 -19.10
C ASP A 131 14.40 -4.35 -19.70
N ASN A 132 14.39 -5.16 -20.77
CA ASN A 132 15.58 -5.62 -21.47
C ASN A 132 15.96 -4.74 -22.68
N ILE A 133 15.14 -3.75 -23.05
CA ILE A 133 15.39 -2.90 -24.25
C ILE A 133 16.44 -1.81 -23.96
N SER A 134 16.95 -1.72 -22.73
CA SER A 134 17.95 -0.72 -22.32
C SER A 134 19.40 -1.21 -22.27
N GLU A 135 19.72 -2.42 -22.78
CA GLU A 135 21.09 -2.95 -22.80
C GLU A 135 21.69 -3.16 -24.20
N GLU A 136 20.99 -2.77 -25.28
CA GLU A 136 21.57 -2.76 -26.63
C GLU A 136 21.56 -1.33 -27.20
N ASP A 137 22.69 -0.64 -26.99
CA ASP A 137 23.16 0.46 -27.85
C ASP A 137 23.52 -0.07 -29.25
#